data_AF-A0A6N4AIA4-F1
#
_entry.id   AF-A0A6N4AIA4-F1
#
_cell.length_a   1.000
_cell.length_b   1.000
_cell.length_c   1.000
_cell.angle_alpha   90.00
_cell.angle_beta   90.00
_cell.angle_gamma   90.00
#
_symmetry.space_group_name_H-M   'P 1'
#
loop_
_entity.id
_entity.type
_entity.pdbx_description
1 polymer ?
#
loop_
_entity_poly.entity_id
_entity_poly.type
_entity_poly.pdbx_seq_one_letter_code
_entity_poly.pdbx_strand_id
1 'polypeptide(L)'
;MRQDILKRFLTNTDETGRFLMKSRITGIIYFVEPIYNGKTPEWGDLDPATKKLTGNYGSKYTGAVTKKESLITEENGFVNIGYFKGSPFGAIEQRDREHQKRLGLL
;
A
#
# COMPACT_ATOMS: atom_id res chain seq x y z
N MET A 1 8.92 8.79 14.66
CA MET A 1 7.56 8.76 14.09
C MET A 1 6.56 9.09 15.18
N ARG A 2 5.55 9.91 14.91
CA ARG A 2 4.55 10.28 15.91
C ARG A 2 3.61 9.08 16.19
N GLN A 3 3.33 8.82 17.47
CA GLN A 3 2.57 7.63 17.91
C GLN A 3 1.11 7.63 17.39
N ASP A 4 0.51 8.81 17.27
CA ASP A 4 -0.83 9.00 16.71
C ASP A 4 -0.89 8.61 15.22
N ILE A 5 0.15 8.95 14.45
CA ILE A 5 0.25 8.59 13.02
C ILE A 5 0.38 7.07 12.87
N LEU A 6 1.21 6.42 13.69
CA LEU A 6 1.36 4.96 13.65
C LEU A 6 0.04 4.26 13.95
N LYS A 7 -0.70 4.72 14.97
CA LYS A 7 -2.02 4.18 15.31
C LYS A 7 -3.00 4.34 14.15
N ARG A 8 -3.07 5.53 13.53
CA ARG A 8 -3.94 5.80 12.38
C ARG A 8 -3.56 4.95 11.16
N PHE A 9 -2.27 4.75 10.92
CA PHE A 9 -1.77 3.94 9.82
C PHE A 9 -2.18 2.47 9.94
N LEU A 10 -2.21 1.95 11.16
CA LEU A 10 -2.56 0.55 11.47
C LEU A 10 -4.06 0.36 11.79
N THR A 11 -4.88 1.39 11.59
CA THR A 11 -6.34 1.31 11.77
C THR A 11 -7.03 1.21 10.41
N ASN A 12 -8.10 0.41 10.31
CA ASN A 12 -8.87 0.20 9.09
C ASN A 12 -7.99 -0.23 7.90
N THR A 13 -7.05 -1.14 8.15
CA THR A 13 -6.13 -1.66 7.11
C THR A 13 -6.87 -2.42 6.01
N ASP A 14 -8.01 -3.04 6.34
CA ASP A 14 -8.86 -3.72 5.34
C ASP A 14 -9.43 -2.72 4.32
N GLU A 15 -9.87 -1.54 4.79
CA GLU A 15 -10.39 -0.48 3.93
C GLU A 15 -9.29 0.22 3.13
N THR A 16 -8.14 0.46 3.76
CA THR A 16 -7.10 1.35 3.23
C THR A 16 -5.98 0.61 2.51
N GLY A 17 -5.92 -0.71 2.68
CA GLY A 17 -4.86 -1.58 2.15
C GLY A 17 -3.48 -1.33 2.76
N ARG A 18 -3.39 -0.57 3.85
CA ARG A 18 -2.12 -0.23 4.50
C ARG A 18 -1.49 -1.44 5.16
N PHE A 19 -0.17 -1.56 5.03
CA PHE A 19 0.57 -2.58 5.74
C PHE A 19 2.01 -2.19 6.01
N LEU A 20 2.63 -2.95 6.90
CA LEU A 20 4.04 -2.87 7.24
C LEU A 20 4.78 -4.09 6.70
N MET A 21 6.00 -3.88 6.25
CA MET A 21 6.92 -4.96 5.92
C MET A 21 8.24 -4.71 6.62
N LYS A 22 8.67 -5.64 7.48
CA LYS A 22 9.98 -5.56 8.14
C LYS A 22 10.97 -6.47 7.42
N SER A 23 12.07 -5.91 6.94
CA SER A 23 13.19 -6.72 6.46
C SER A 23 13.82 -7.45 7.64
N ARG A 24 14.04 -8.76 7.46
CA ARG A 24 14.78 -9.59 8.43
C ARG A 24 16.29 -9.43 8.32
N ILE A 25 16.79 -8.87 7.21
CA ILE A 25 18.22 -8.73 6.94
C ILE A 25 18.70 -7.35 7.42
N THR A 26 18.06 -6.28 6.94
CA THR A 26 18.46 -4.89 7.29
C THR A 26 17.78 -4.38 8.56
N GLY A 27 16.70 -5.03 9.01
CA GLY A 27 15.87 -4.57 10.13
C GLY A 27 14.96 -3.38 9.80
N ILE A 28 15.03 -2.83 8.58
CA ILE A 28 14.23 -1.68 8.13
C ILE A 28 12.75 -2.06 8.07
N ILE A 29 11.89 -1.15 8.54
CA ILE A 29 10.43 -1.27 8.46
C ILE A 29 9.93 -0.35 7.34
N TYR A 30 9.33 -0.95 6.32
CA TYR A 30 8.70 -0.27 5.20
C TYR A 30 7.21 -0.10 5.48
N PHE A 31 6.72 1.13 5.28
CA PHE A 31 5.32 1.48 5.35
C PHE A 31 4.79 1.56 3.93
N VAL A 32 3.67 0.90 3.66
CA VAL A 32 3.11 0.80 2.31
C VAL A 32 1.66 1.26 2.32
N GLU A 33 1.34 2.19 1.41
CA GLU A 33 -0.02 2.62 1.11
C GLU A 33 -0.32 2.36 -0.37
N PRO A 34 -1.33 1.53 -0.69
CA PRO A 34 -1.86 1.46 -2.03
C PRO A 34 -2.58 2.77 -2.34
N ILE A 35 -2.24 3.40 -3.47
CA ILE A 35 -2.85 4.66 -3.90
C ILE A 35 -3.69 4.41 -5.14
N TYR A 36 -4.96 4.82 -5.09
CA TYR A 36 -5.86 4.77 -6.25
C TYR A 36 -6.19 6.19 -6.73
N ASN A 37 -6.51 6.29 -8.02
CA ASN A 37 -6.76 7.57 -8.70
C ASN A 37 -8.25 7.79 -9.02
N GLY A 38 -9.16 7.19 -8.23
CA GLY A 38 -10.59 7.52 -8.26
C GLY A 38 -11.54 6.51 -8.91
N LYS A 39 -11.08 5.33 -9.39
CA LYS A 39 -11.99 4.23 -9.74
C LYS A 39 -11.43 2.90 -9.24
N THR A 40 -12.09 2.33 -8.23
CA THR A 40 -12.02 0.89 -7.98
C THR A 40 -12.61 0.17 -9.20
N PRO A 41 -12.00 -0.92 -9.67
CA PRO A 41 -12.63 -1.73 -10.70
C PRO A 41 -13.94 -2.27 -10.14
N GLU A 42 -15.03 -2.17 -10.91
CA GLU A 42 -16.28 -2.84 -10.56
C GLU A 42 -16.10 -4.34 -10.82
N TRP A 43 -16.26 -5.15 -9.78
CA TRP A 43 -16.21 -6.60 -9.89
C TRP A 43 -17.61 -7.18 -9.71
N GLY A 44 -17.95 -8.12 -10.57
CA GLY A 44 -19.30 -8.62 -10.71
C GLY A 44 -19.33 -9.88 -11.57
N ASP A 45 -20.45 -10.58 -11.50
CA ASP A 45 -20.82 -11.63 -12.42
C ASP A 45 -21.34 -10.99 -13.71
N LEU A 46 -20.83 -11.42 -14.86
CA LEU A 46 -21.34 -10.97 -16.16
C LEU A 46 -22.64 -11.71 -16.47
N ASP A 47 -23.76 -11.01 -16.52
CA ASP A 47 -25.03 -11.58 -16.94
C ASP A 47 -24.97 -11.96 -18.44
N PRO A 48 -25.17 -13.24 -18.82
CA PRO A 48 -25.04 -13.68 -20.20
C PRO A 48 -26.15 -13.13 -21.12
N ALA A 49 -27.32 -12.78 -20.59
CA ALA A 49 -28.45 -12.28 -21.36
C ALA A 49 -28.36 -10.76 -21.58
N THR A 50 -28.02 -9.99 -20.55
CA THR A 50 -27.98 -8.52 -20.62
C THR A 50 -26.58 -7.97 -20.92
N LYS A 51 -25.54 -8.80 -20.81
CA LYS A 51 -24.11 -8.42 -20.91
C LYS A 51 -23.71 -7.31 -19.93
N LYS A 52 -24.47 -7.12 -18.85
CA LYS A 52 -24.16 -6.17 -17.79
C LYS A 52 -23.43 -6.89 -16.66
N LEU A 53 -22.49 -6.19 -16.02
CA LEU A 53 -21.94 -6.66 -14.76
C LEU A 53 -23.03 -6.56 -13.68
N THR A 54 -23.24 -7.64 -12.95
CA THR A 54 -24.19 -7.75 -11.84
C THR A 54 -23.45 -8.23 -10.59
N GLY A 55 -23.94 -7.90 -9.40
CA GLY A 55 -23.25 -8.22 -8.14
C GLY A 55 -22.35 -7.09 -7.63
N ASN A 56 -21.81 -7.29 -6.42
CA ASN A 56 -21.09 -6.27 -5.66
C ASN A 56 -19.76 -6.78 -5.11
N TYR A 57 -19.12 -7.74 -5.78
CA TYR A 57 -17.82 -8.25 -5.35
C TYR A 57 -16.78 -7.11 -5.36
N GLY A 58 -15.84 -7.15 -4.42
CA GLY A 58 -14.79 -6.13 -4.33
C GLY A 58 -15.26 -4.71 -3.98
N SER A 59 -16.56 -4.49 -3.72
CA SER A 59 -17.10 -3.17 -3.37
C SER A 59 -17.15 -2.89 -1.86
N LYS A 60 -16.88 -3.90 -1.02
CA LYS A 60 -16.98 -3.79 0.44
C LYS A 60 -15.85 -2.94 1.06
N TYR A 61 -14.65 -3.07 0.51
CA TYR A 61 -13.46 -2.36 1.00
C TYR A 61 -12.65 -1.85 -0.20
N THR A 62 -12.20 -0.60 -0.15
CA THR A 62 -11.45 0.01 -1.25
C THR A 62 -10.06 -0.62 -1.43
N GLY A 63 -9.44 -1.05 -0.31
CA GLY A 63 -8.10 -1.61 -0.28
C GLY A 63 -7.00 -0.61 -0.70
N ALA A 64 -7.33 0.68 -0.73
CA ALA A 64 -6.44 1.74 -1.18
C ALA A 64 -6.90 3.10 -0.63
N VAL A 65 -6.02 4.09 -0.69
CA VAL A 65 -6.30 5.47 -0.27
C VAL A 65 -6.10 6.45 -1.42
N THR A 66 -6.79 7.58 -1.37
CA THR A 66 -6.46 8.68 -2.29
C THR A 66 -5.16 9.36 -1.87
N LYS A 67 -4.54 10.10 -2.80
CA LYS A 67 -3.35 10.91 -2.47
C LYS A 67 -3.58 11.90 -1.32
N LYS A 68 -4.82 12.39 -1.14
CA LYS A 68 -5.17 13.33 -0.06
C LYS A 68 -5.29 12.65 1.30
N GLU A 69 -5.61 11.36 1.31
CA GLU A 69 -5.78 10.55 2.53
C GLU A 69 -4.49 9.83 2.94
N SER A 70 -3.44 9.94 2.13
CA SER A 70 -2.13 9.35 2.41
C SER A 70 -1.56 9.88 3.72
N LEU A 71 -1.08 8.97 4.54
CA LEU A 71 -0.38 9.30 5.78
C LEU A 71 1.14 9.30 5.59
N ILE A 72 1.65 8.71 4.51
CA ILE A 72 3.08 8.73 4.17
C ILE A 72 3.44 10.11 3.58
N THR A 73 3.67 11.07 4.47
CA THR A 73 4.13 12.42 4.12
C THR A 73 5.32 12.83 4.98
N GLU A 74 6.14 13.76 4.49
CA GLU A 74 7.28 14.30 5.25
C GLU A 74 6.81 15.00 6.53
N GLU A 75 5.68 15.71 6.48
CA GLU A 75 5.04 16.33 7.65
C GLU A 75 4.67 15.32 8.74
N ASN A 76 4.31 14.09 8.35
CA ASN A 76 4.03 12.98 9.26
C ASN A 76 5.30 12.27 9.76
N GLY A 77 6.49 12.74 9.34
CA GLY A 77 7.79 12.27 9.77
C GLY A 77 8.29 11.05 8.98
N PHE A 78 7.76 10.82 7.78
CA PHE A 78 8.27 9.80 6.87
C PHE A 78 9.44 10.36 6.05
N VAL A 79 10.39 9.49 5.74
CA VAL A 79 11.58 9.79 4.92
C VAL A 79 11.74 8.73 3.85
N ASN A 80 12.50 9.01 2.80
CA ASN A 80 12.72 8.09 1.67
C ASN A 80 11.41 7.62 1.01
N ILE A 81 10.44 8.53 0.94
CA ILE A 81 9.15 8.29 0.32
C ILE A 81 9.36 8.12 -1.18
N GLY A 82 8.74 7.09 -1.77
CA GLY A 82 8.76 6.96 -3.22
C GLY A 82 7.58 6.17 -3.71
N TYR A 83 7.17 6.49 -4.93
CA TYR A 83 6.04 5.87 -5.62
C TYR A 83 6.57 4.80 -6.58
N PHE A 84 5.80 3.74 -6.75
CA PHE A 84 6.11 2.70 -7.72
C PHE A 84 4.80 2.16 -8.31
N LYS A 85 4.90 1.46 -9.44
CA LYS A 85 3.80 0.71 -10.05
C LYS A 85 4.18 -0.77 -10.07
N GLY A 86 3.23 -1.66 -9.81
CA GLY A 86 3.45 -3.11 -9.78
C GLY A 86 3.39 -3.69 -8.37
N SER A 87 4.18 -4.73 -8.10
CA SER A 87 4.19 -5.42 -6.81
C SER A 87 4.94 -4.61 -5.73
N PRO A 88 4.32 -4.31 -4.57
CA PRO A 88 5.01 -3.65 -3.46
C PRO A 88 6.19 -4.45 -2.94
N PHE A 89 6.08 -5.78 -2.92
CA PHE A 89 7.14 -6.63 -2.40
C PHE A 89 8.40 -6.59 -3.27
N GLY A 90 8.25 -6.51 -4.60
CA GLY A 90 9.40 -6.35 -5.50
C GLY A 90 10.11 -5.01 -5.32
N ALA A 91 9.34 -3.93 -5.15
CA ALA A 91 9.91 -2.60 -4.87
C ALA A 91 10.63 -2.56 -3.51
N ILE A 92 10.06 -3.20 -2.49
CA ILE A 92 10.71 -3.34 -1.17
C ILE A 92 11.99 -4.16 -1.30
N GLU A 93 11.95 -5.29 -1.99
CA GLU A 93 13.13 -6.16 -2.17
C GLU A 93 14.28 -5.40 -2.84
N GLN A 94 13.99 -4.64 -3.90
CA GLN A 94 15.00 -3.84 -4.59
C GLN A 94 15.64 -2.81 -3.65
N ARG A 95 14.81 -2.05 -2.92
CA ARG A 95 15.31 -1.05 -1.95
C ARG A 95 16.10 -1.71 -0.83
N ASP A 96 15.62 -2.83 -0.31
CA ASP A 96 16.29 -3.54 0.78
C ASP A 96 17.64 -4.08 0.33
N ARG A 97 17.74 -4.60 -0.90
CA ARG A 97 19.01 -5.05 -1.48
C ARG A 97 20.01 -3.90 -1.64
N GLU A 98 19.55 -2.71 -2.02
CA GLU A 98 20.41 -1.52 -2.05
C GLU A 98 20.91 -1.13 -0.64
N HIS A 99 20.04 -1.22 0.36
CA HIS A 99 20.44 -1.02 1.76
C HIS A 99 21.44 -2.08 2.23
N GLN A 100 21.26 -3.35 1.89
CA GLN A 100 22.20 -4.42 2.21
C GLN A 100 23.59 -4.14 1.65
N LYS A 101 23.69 -3.72 0.38
CA LYS A 101 24.97 -3.31 -0.24
C LYS A 101 25.62 -2.14 0.48
N ARG A 102 24.83 -1.09 0.82
CA ARG A 102 25.35 0.08 1.56
C ARG A 102 25.85 -0.28 2.96
N LEU A 103 25.26 -1.30 3.59
CA LEU A 103 25.65 -1.81 4.90
C LEU A 103 26.76 -2.87 4.82
N GLY A 104 27.21 -3.26 3.62
CA GLY A 104 28.21 -4.32 3.43
C GLY A 104 27.72 -5.72 3.80
N LEU A 105 26.40 -5.95 3.78
CA LEU A 105 25.77 -7.25 4.07
C LEU A 105 25.66 -8.15 2.84
N LEU A 106 26.00 -7.62 1.65
CA LEU A 106 25.87 -8.27 0.35
C LEU A 106 26.96 -7.78 -0.61
#